data_AF-A0A4Q0ZAI1-F1
#
_entry.id   AF-A0A4Q0ZAI1-F1
#
_cell.length_a   1.000
_cell.length_b   1.000
_cell.length_c   1.000
_cell.angle_alpha   90.00
_cell.angle_beta   90.00
_cell.angle_gamma   90.00
#
_symmetry.space_group_name_H-M   'P 1'
#
loop_
_entity.id
_entity.type
_entity.pdbx_description
1 polymer ?
#
loop_
_entity_poly.entity_id
_entity_poly.type
_entity_poly.pdbx_seq_one_letter_code
_entity_poly.pdbx_strand_id
1 'polypeptide(L)' 'MTAQDKEIAQLHDNIVSDVKDIFEKYMSIIGLDVPENNEETAKSKLLYIMKDAITQIEEEEIID' A
#
# COMPACT_ATOMS: atom_id res chain seq x y z
N MET A 1 -21.74 -3.15 18.65
CA MET A 1 -20.71 -3.87 17.89
C MET A 1 -21.07 -5.34 17.89
N THR A 2 -21.37 -5.86 16.71
CA THR A 2 -21.56 -7.29 16.45
C THR A 2 -20.20 -8.01 16.47
N ALA A 3 -20.20 -9.35 16.44
CA ALA A 3 -18.97 -10.12 16.27
C ALA A 3 -18.30 -9.83 14.91
N GLN A 4 -19.12 -9.64 13.87
CA GLN A 4 -18.69 -9.25 12.53
C GLN A 4 -18.02 -7.88 12.51
N ASP A 5 -18.55 -6.89 13.24
CA ASP A 5 -17.94 -5.55 13.31
C ASP A 5 -16.53 -5.60 13.93
N LYS A 6 -16.30 -6.51 14.90
CA LYS A 6 -14.99 -6.69 15.52
C LYS A 6 -14.00 -7.38 14.57
N GLU A 7 -14.46 -8.38 13.84
CA GLU A 7 -13.65 -9.10 12.86
C GLU A 7 -13.23 -8.17 11.71
N ILE A 8 -14.15 -7.35 11.19
CA ILE A 8 -13.86 -6.33 10.18
C ILE A 8 -12.84 -5.31 10.68
N ALA A 9 -12.97 -4.86 11.93
CA ALA A 9 -12.01 -3.91 12.52
C ALA A 9 -10.60 -4.50 12.65
N GLN A 10 -10.49 -5.77 13.08
CA GLN A 10 -9.20 -6.47 13.14
C GLN A 10 -8.59 -6.68 11.76
N LEU A 11 -9.42 -7.02 10.77
CA LEU A 11 -8.98 -7.14 9.38
C LEU A 11 -8.47 -5.79 8.85
N HIS A 12 -9.14 -4.69 9.16
CA HIS A 12 -8.69 -3.35 8.78
C HIS A 12 -7.27 -3.07 9.31
N ASP A 13 -7.02 -3.31 10.59
CA ASP A 13 -5.72 -3.02 11.19
C ASP A 13 -4.60 -3.89 10.60
N ASN A 14 -4.91 -5.17 10.32
CA ASN A 14 -3.99 -6.08 9.64
C ASN A 14 -3.68 -5.60 8.21
N ILE A 15 -4.71 -5.23 7.44
CA ILE A 15 -4.54 -4.72 6.07
C ILE A 15 -3.69 -3.45 6.06
N VAL A 16 -3.92 -2.53 7.02
CA VAL A 16 -3.09 -1.32 7.14
C VAL A 16 -1.64 -1.65 7.46
N SER A 17 -1.39 -2.66 8.31
CA SER A 17 -0.03 -3.14 8.59
C SER A 17 0.63 -3.72 7.34
N ASP A 18 -0.05 -4.60 6.63
CA ASP A 18 0.46 -5.26 5.44
C ASP A 18 0.79 -4.26 4.32
N VAL A 19 -0.07 -3.25 4.13
CA VAL A 19 0.17 -2.17 3.16
C VAL A 19 1.40 -1.35 3.53
N LYS A 20 1.64 -1.08 4.83
CA LYS A 20 2.85 -0.39 5.29
C LYS A 20 4.10 -1.22 5.06
N ASP A 21 4.06 -2.51 5.36
CA ASP A 21 5.21 -3.41 5.16
C ASP A 21 5.60 -3.51 3.67
N ILE A 22 4.60 -3.56 2.78
CA ILE A 22 4.82 -3.53 1.32
C ILE A 22 5.44 -2.20 0.90
N PHE A 23 4.93 -1.08 1.41
CA PHE A 23 5.44 0.25 1.12
C PHE A 23 6.91 0.39 1.56
N GLU A 24 7.24 -0.02 2.80
CA GLU A 24 8.60 0.02 3.33
C GLU A 24 9.55 -0.89 2.57
N LYS A 25 9.10 -2.09 2.19
CA LYS A 25 9.86 -3.01 1.34
C LYS A 25 10.28 -2.35 0.03
N TYR A 26 9.35 -1.73 -0.69
CA TYR A 26 9.67 -1.09 -1.97
C TYR A 26 10.49 0.21 -1.79
N MET A 27 10.23 0.99 -0.73
CA MET A 27 11.08 2.13 -0.39
C MET A 27 12.52 1.73 -0.11
N SER A 28 12.74 0.62 0.61
CA SER A 28 14.09 0.15 0.92
C SER A 28 14.90 -0.17 -0.34
N ILE A 29 14.25 -0.66 -1.40
CA ILE A 29 14.88 -0.93 -2.70
C ILE A 29 15.27 0.38 -3.39
N ILE A 30 14.37 1.37 -3.35
CA ILE A 30 14.59 2.69 -3.98
C ILE A 30 15.65 3.50 -3.20
N GLY A 31 15.76 3.28 -1.89
CA GLY A 31 16.72 3.93 -1.00
C GLY A 31 18.13 3.33 -0.99
N LEU A 32 18.40 2.26 -1.77
CA LEU A 32 19.76 1.73 -1.94
C LEU A 32 20.61 2.70 -2.78
N ASP A 33 21.24 3.66 -2.09
CA ASP A 33 22.43 4.43 -2.49
C ASP A 33 22.42 5.04 -3.91
N VAL A 34 21.35 5.77 -4.26
CA VAL A 34 21.38 6.68 -5.41
C VAL A 34 21.38 8.12 -4.88
N PRO A 35 22.54 8.83 -4.91
CA PRO A 35 22.65 10.20 -4.40
C PRO A 35 21.68 11.18 -5.06
N GLU A 36 21.25 10.90 -6.29
CA GLU A 36 20.26 11.70 -7.01
C GLU A 36 18.80 11.43 -6.59
N ASN A 37 18.55 10.41 -5.76
CA ASN A 37 17.20 10.01 -5.40
C ASN A 37 16.69 10.88 -4.26
N ASN A 38 15.85 11.85 -4.61
CA ASN A 38 15.06 12.57 -3.62
C ASN A 38 14.04 11.59 -3.00
N GLU A 39 14.29 11.19 -1.76
CA GLU A 39 13.47 10.23 -0.99
C GLU A 39 11.99 10.62 -0.94
N GLU A 40 11.68 11.91 -0.86
CA GLU A 40 10.31 12.44 -0.87
C GLU A 40 9.63 12.24 -2.23
N THR A 41 10.39 12.42 -3.32
CA THR A 41 9.91 12.16 -4.68
C THR A 41 9.69 10.67 -4.92
N ALA A 42 10.60 9.82 -4.44
CA ALA A 42 10.47 8.37 -4.49
C ALA A 42 9.22 7.88 -3.74
N LYS A 43 9.03 8.36 -2.50
CA LYS A 43 7.84 8.09 -1.67
C LYS A 43 6.56 8.47 -2.37
N SER A 44 6.51 9.65 -2.98
CA SER A 44 5.31 10.12 -3.69
C SER A 44 4.98 9.26 -4.90
N LYS A 45 5.99 8.87 -5.70
CA LYS A 45 5.81 7.99 -6.86
C LYS A 45 5.37 6.58 -6.45
N LEU A 46 5.96 6.02 -5.40
CA LEU A 46 5.60 4.71 -4.90
C LEU A 46 4.15 4.68 -4.38
N LEU A 47 3.74 5.71 -3.62
CA LEU A 47 2.35 5.84 -3.18
C LEU A 47 1.39 5.94 -4.36
N TYR A 48 1.76 6.64 -5.43
CA TYR A 48 0.96 6.71 -6.64
C TYR A 48 0.80 5.34 -7.30
N ILE A 49 1.89 4.58 -7.46
CA ILE A 49 1.87 3.22 -8.03
C ILE A 49 0.98 2.28 -7.21
N MET A 50 1.07 2.34 -5.88
CA MET A 50 0.24 1.50 -5.00
C MET A 50 -1.25 1.83 -5.12
N LYS A 51 -1.60 3.10 -5.26
CA LYS A 51 -3.00 3.52 -5.49
C LYS A 51 -3.52 3.05 -6.84
N ASP A 52 -2.70 3.20 -7.88
CA ASP A 52 -3.04 2.74 -9.23
C ASP A 52 -3.28 1.22 -9.27
N ALA A 53 -2.43 0.44 -8.57
CA ALA A 53 -2.63 -1.00 -8.43
C ALA A 53 -3.94 -1.37 -7.72
N ILE A 54 -4.32 -0.63 -6.67
CA ILE A 54 -5.61 -0.83 -6.00
C ILE A 54 -6.77 -0.52 -6.94
N THR A 55 -6.70 0.58 -7.70
CA THR A 55 -7.72 0.92 -8.69
C THR A 55 -7.85 -0.15 -9.77
N GLN A 56 -6.76 -0.73 -10.25
CA GLN A 56 -6.82 -1.84 -11.21
C GLN A 56 -7.53 -3.07 -10.62
N ILE A 57 -7.26 -3.42 -9.35
CA ILE A 57 -7.97 -4.50 -8.66
C ILE A 57 -9.47 -4.19 -8.54
N GLU A 58 -9.82 -2.96 -8.18
CA GLU A 58 -11.23 -2.53 -8.12
C GLU A 58 -11.92 -2.64 -9.48
N GLU A 59 -11.24 -2.25 -10.56
CA GLU A 59 -11.76 -2.36 -11.93
C GLU A 59 -11.94 -3.82 -12.38
N GLU A 60 -11.02 -4.72 -12.00
CA GLU A 60 -11.12 -6.15 -12.30
C GLU A 60 -12.29 -6.81 -11.56
N GLU A 61 -12.50 -6.48 -10.28
CA GLU A 61 -13.57 -7.05 -9.44
C GLU A 61 -14.97 -6.48 -9.76
N ILE A 62 -15.07 -5.32 -10.42
CA ILE A 62 -16.36 -4.73 -10.86
C ILE A 62 -16.88 -5.40 -12.15
N ILE A 63 -16.04 -6.15 -12.88
CA ILE A 63 -16.39 -6.74 -14.18
C ILE A 63 -16.93 -8.19 -14.07
N ASP A 64 -16.93 -8.82 -12.89
CA ASP A 64 -17.50 -10.17 -12.64
C ASP A 64 -18.88 -10.16 -11.94
#